data_AF-A0A5B0TZT1-F1
#
_entry.id   AF-A0A5B0TZT1-F1
#
_cell.length_a   1.000
_cell.length_b   1.000
_cell.length_c   1.000
_cell.angle_alpha   90.00
_cell.angle_beta   90.00
_cell.angle_gamma   90.00
#
_symmetry.space_group_name_H-M   'P 1'
#
loop_
_entity.id
_entity.type
_entity.pdbx_description
1 polymer ?
#
loop_
_entity_poly.entity_id
_entity_poly.type
_entity_poly.pdbx_seq_one_letter_code
_entity_poly.pdbx_strand_id
1 'polypeptide(L)'
;MNKHLNTIEFPLYHGTSSIFLDSIMKKGLGGQNIGDTYQPLKMFAQIVKIFQSKYSDQEWWSKNHYFMEKMVSNDVTRGGFNFRYGGIYLTPCLQTAAKYANSNKYGSELISYFIKAYDALFKFEPEKAEEIFPLNHPLRDVISVVAKPIILEILNVSKDNLTTEQGKPIEEQLDLMKTCPKELWQQLNFESSCVIPPEQLTVLS
;
A
#
# COMPACT_ATOMS: atom_id res chain seq x y z
N MET A 1 26.73 9.54 -23.45
CA MET A 1 25.90 10.36 -22.54
C MET A 1 25.74 9.60 -21.25
N ASN A 2 26.24 10.15 -20.13
CA ASN A 2 26.28 9.48 -18.83
C ASN A 2 24.87 9.28 -18.27
N LYS A 3 24.40 8.02 -18.26
CA LYS A 3 23.12 7.59 -17.64
C LYS A 3 23.09 7.73 -16.11
N HIS A 4 24.18 8.17 -15.47
CA HIS A 4 24.35 8.19 -14.01
C HIS A 4 23.78 9.43 -13.29
N LEU A 5 23.24 10.45 -13.99
CA LEU A 5 22.77 11.69 -13.34
C LEU A 5 21.26 11.72 -13.01
N ASN A 6 20.48 10.74 -13.46
CA ASN A 6 19.01 10.80 -13.34
C ASN A 6 18.40 9.82 -12.32
N THR A 7 19.17 9.39 -11.33
CA THR A 7 18.72 8.47 -10.28
C THR A 7 18.74 9.14 -8.91
N ILE A 8 17.92 8.65 -8.00
CA ILE A 8 18.00 9.01 -6.58
C ILE A 8 19.33 8.51 -6.00
N GLU A 9 20.04 9.38 -5.28
CA GLU A 9 21.40 9.13 -4.76
C GLU A 9 21.43 8.48 -3.36
N PHE A 10 20.25 8.20 -2.80
CA PHE A 10 20.07 7.57 -1.50
C PHE A 10 19.12 6.37 -1.62
N PRO A 11 19.22 5.37 -0.72
CA PRO A 11 18.29 4.25 -0.74
C PRO A 11 16.87 4.71 -0.46
N LEU A 12 15.94 4.10 -1.19
CA LEU A 12 14.52 4.12 -0.87
C LEU A 12 14.11 2.77 -0.30
N TYR A 13 13.06 2.75 0.50
CA TYR A 13 12.58 1.56 1.17
C TYR A 13 11.10 1.33 0.91
N HIS A 14 10.72 0.06 0.80
CA HIS A 14 9.34 -0.38 0.72
C HIS A 14 9.07 -1.45 1.76
N GLY A 15 8.11 -1.19 2.65
CA GLY A 15 7.63 -2.17 3.63
C GLY A 15 6.52 -3.02 3.03
N THR A 16 6.67 -4.34 3.04
CA THR A 16 5.66 -5.27 2.52
C THR A 16 5.64 -6.58 3.32
N SER A 17 4.99 -7.60 2.79
CA SER A 17 4.85 -8.93 3.41
C SER A 17 5.53 -9.99 2.57
N SER A 18 6.09 -11.00 3.24
CA SER A 18 6.67 -12.19 2.62
C SER A 18 5.71 -12.92 1.69
N ILE A 19 4.40 -12.72 1.83
CA ILE A 19 3.36 -13.23 0.92
C ILE A 19 3.67 -12.88 -0.55
N PHE A 20 4.20 -11.69 -0.80
CA PHE A 20 4.46 -11.22 -2.16
C PHE A 20 5.91 -11.38 -2.59
N LEU A 21 6.80 -11.88 -1.73
CA LEU A 21 8.24 -11.92 -2.00
C LEU A 21 8.56 -12.69 -3.29
N ASP A 22 8.01 -13.89 -3.47
CA ASP A 22 8.25 -14.69 -4.67
C ASP A 22 7.78 -13.98 -5.95
N SER A 23 6.64 -13.30 -5.88
CA SER A 23 6.12 -12.53 -7.02
C SER A 23 7.00 -11.32 -7.32
N ILE A 24 7.43 -10.60 -6.29
CA ILE A 24 8.32 -9.44 -6.38
C ILE A 24 9.67 -9.86 -6.98
N MET A 25 10.27 -10.94 -6.52
CA MET A 25 11.56 -11.42 -7.04
C MET A 25 11.45 -11.95 -8.47
N LYS A 26 10.27 -12.41 -8.91
CA LYS A 26 10.06 -12.92 -10.27
C LYS A 26 9.67 -11.85 -11.27
N LYS A 27 8.87 -10.85 -10.85
CA LYS A 27 8.21 -9.88 -11.74
C LYS A 27 8.62 -8.43 -11.48
N GLY A 28 9.38 -8.17 -10.41
CA GLY A 28 9.64 -6.84 -9.89
C GLY A 28 8.55 -6.37 -8.92
N LEU A 29 8.90 -5.39 -8.09
CA LEU A 29 7.96 -4.71 -7.21
C LEU A 29 6.99 -3.88 -8.06
N GLY A 30 5.69 -4.05 -7.81
CA GLY A 30 4.62 -3.50 -8.66
C GLY A 30 4.36 -4.29 -9.95
N GLY A 31 5.11 -5.36 -10.24
CA GLY A 31 4.93 -6.20 -11.43
C GLY A 31 3.66 -7.06 -11.43
N GLN A 32 2.98 -7.16 -10.29
CA GLN A 32 1.65 -7.75 -10.18
C GLN A 32 0.70 -6.73 -9.55
N ASN A 33 -0.33 -6.33 -10.30
CA ASN A 33 -1.40 -5.51 -9.76
C ASN A 33 -2.37 -6.39 -8.95
N ILE A 34 -2.20 -6.39 -7.64
CA ILE A 34 -3.06 -7.10 -6.67
C ILE A 34 -4.50 -6.58 -6.72
N GLY A 35 -4.68 -5.28 -6.97
CA GLY A 35 -5.98 -4.64 -7.12
C GLY A 35 -6.78 -5.25 -8.28
N ASP A 36 -6.14 -5.39 -9.45
CA ASP A 36 -6.78 -5.97 -10.63
C ASP A 36 -6.98 -7.48 -10.49
N THR A 37 -5.98 -8.17 -9.91
CA THR A 37 -5.97 -9.64 -9.79
C THR A 37 -7.08 -10.14 -8.87
N TYR A 38 -7.28 -9.48 -7.72
CA TYR A 38 -8.16 -9.97 -6.67
C TYR A 38 -9.39 -9.08 -6.41
N GLN A 39 -9.47 -7.91 -7.05
CA GLN A 39 -10.56 -6.95 -6.91
C GLN A 39 -10.96 -6.60 -5.45
N PRO A 40 -10.01 -6.45 -4.49
CA PRO A 40 -10.35 -6.21 -3.10
C PRO A 40 -11.12 -4.91 -2.90
N LEU A 41 -10.84 -3.87 -3.71
CA LEU A 41 -11.56 -2.60 -3.65
C LEU A 41 -13.05 -2.76 -3.99
N LYS A 42 -13.37 -3.58 -4.99
CA LYS A 42 -14.76 -3.83 -5.41
C LYS A 42 -15.54 -4.58 -4.34
N MET A 43 -14.93 -5.58 -3.71
CA MET A 43 -15.55 -6.28 -2.56
C MET A 43 -15.68 -5.34 -1.36
N PHE A 44 -14.65 -4.55 -1.07
CA PHE A 44 -14.65 -3.61 0.03
C PHE A 44 -15.72 -2.52 -0.11
N ALA A 45 -15.92 -1.98 -1.31
CA ALA A 45 -16.97 -1.00 -1.60
C ALA A 45 -18.38 -1.53 -1.30
N GLN A 46 -18.64 -2.82 -1.56
CA GLN A 46 -19.92 -3.45 -1.24
C GLN A 46 -20.14 -3.53 0.28
N ILE A 47 -19.10 -3.90 1.04
CA ILE A 47 -19.16 -3.97 2.50
C ILE A 47 -19.40 -2.57 3.10
N VAL A 48 -18.67 -1.56 2.62
CA VAL A 48 -18.84 -0.16 3.06
C VAL A 48 -20.29 0.30 2.84
N LYS A 49 -20.86 0.04 1.66
CA LYS A 49 -22.25 0.39 1.36
C LYS A 49 -23.26 -0.29 2.30
N ILE A 50 -23.01 -1.54 2.68
CA ILE A 50 -23.86 -2.26 3.65
C ILE A 50 -23.78 -1.59 5.02
N PHE A 51 -22.56 -1.30 5.51
CA PHE A 51 -22.41 -0.65 6.80
C PHE A 51 -23.06 0.74 6.83
N GLN A 52 -22.85 1.55 5.80
CA GLN A 52 -23.47 2.88 5.69
C GLN A 52 -25.00 2.83 5.71
N SER A 53 -25.61 1.80 5.10
CA SER A 53 -27.07 1.73 4.95
C SER A 53 -27.79 1.02 6.10
N LYS A 54 -27.15 0.04 6.74
CA LYS A 54 -27.80 -0.84 7.73
C LYS A 54 -27.17 -0.78 9.13
N TYR A 55 -25.90 -0.38 9.21
CA TYR A 55 -25.09 -0.53 10.42
C TYR A 55 -24.31 0.75 10.75
N SER A 56 -24.87 1.93 10.39
CA SER A 56 -24.24 3.24 10.61
C SER A 56 -23.97 3.53 12.08
N ASP A 57 -24.79 2.96 12.97
CA ASP A 57 -24.75 3.21 14.41
C ASP A 57 -23.92 2.16 15.17
N GLN A 58 -23.36 1.17 14.46
CA GLN A 58 -22.52 0.15 15.09
C GLN A 58 -21.18 0.76 15.53
N GLU A 59 -20.76 0.48 16.76
CA GLU A 59 -19.54 1.04 17.35
C GLU A 59 -18.30 0.80 16.47
N TRP A 60 -18.19 -0.39 15.90
CA TRP A 60 -17.10 -0.70 14.98
C TRP A 60 -17.11 0.21 13.75
N TRP A 61 -18.27 0.47 13.16
CA TRP A 61 -18.38 1.38 12.02
C TRP A 61 -18.06 2.82 12.44
N SER A 62 -18.60 3.30 13.55
CA SER A 62 -18.32 4.66 14.05
C SER A 62 -16.82 4.93 14.23
N LYS A 63 -16.03 3.91 14.63
CA LYS A 63 -14.57 4.04 14.78
C LYS A 63 -13.78 3.97 13.48
N ASN A 64 -14.33 3.37 12.42
CA ASN A 64 -13.56 3.03 11.21
C ASN A 64 -14.07 3.71 9.93
N HIS A 65 -15.32 4.18 9.89
CA HIS A 65 -16.00 4.66 8.67
C HIS A 65 -15.17 5.66 7.88
N TYR A 66 -14.56 6.65 8.54
CA TYR A 66 -13.75 7.69 7.89
C TYR A 66 -12.66 7.11 6.98
N PHE A 67 -11.88 6.16 7.50
CA PHE A 67 -10.82 5.53 6.70
C PHE A 67 -11.42 4.68 5.58
N MET A 68 -12.42 3.87 5.87
CA MET A 68 -13.00 2.95 4.88
C MET A 68 -13.63 3.67 3.70
N GLU A 69 -14.39 4.74 3.96
CA GLU A 69 -14.98 5.58 2.93
C GLU A 69 -13.91 6.22 2.06
N LYS A 70 -12.84 6.74 2.68
CA LYS A 70 -11.74 7.36 1.95
C LYS A 70 -10.96 6.38 1.07
N MET A 71 -10.71 5.17 1.58
CA MET A 71 -10.10 4.09 0.80
C MET A 71 -10.98 3.70 -0.40
N VAL A 72 -12.30 3.56 -0.22
CA VAL A 72 -13.22 3.22 -1.30
C VAL A 72 -13.34 4.34 -2.34
N SER A 73 -13.30 5.60 -1.92
CA SER A 73 -13.33 6.75 -2.84
C SER A 73 -12.04 6.97 -3.62
N ASN A 74 -10.94 6.26 -3.28
CA ASN A 74 -9.63 6.40 -3.91
C ASN A 74 -9.13 7.86 -3.90
N ASP A 75 -9.32 8.54 -2.77
CA ASP A 75 -9.21 10.00 -2.64
C ASP A 75 -7.93 10.42 -1.90
N VAL A 76 -7.49 11.66 -2.11
CA VAL A 76 -6.44 12.30 -1.31
C VAL A 76 -7.12 13.28 -0.36
N THR A 77 -6.99 13.03 0.95
CA THR A 77 -7.65 13.90 1.93
C THR A 77 -7.01 15.29 1.97
N ARG A 78 -7.78 16.29 2.42
CA ARG A 78 -7.26 17.65 2.66
C ARG A 78 -6.11 17.69 3.69
N GLY A 79 -5.98 16.66 4.53
CA GLY A 79 -4.87 16.49 5.47
C GLY A 79 -3.63 15.81 4.88
N GLY A 80 -3.64 15.48 3.58
CA GLY A 80 -2.49 14.90 2.89
C GLY A 80 -2.43 13.37 2.87
N PHE A 81 -3.38 12.66 3.50
CA PHE A 81 -3.44 11.19 3.40
C PHE A 81 -3.81 10.76 1.98
N ASN A 82 -2.93 9.98 1.34
CA ASN A 82 -3.12 9.43 0.01
C ASN A 82 -3.76 8.04 0.11
N PHE A 83 -5.02 7.90 -0.30
CA PHE A 83 -5.69 6.60 -0.43
C PHE A 83 -5.78 6.14 -1.89
N ARG A 84 -4.95 6.69 -2.78
CA ARG A 84 -4.86 6.22 -4.17
C ARG A 84 -4.08 4.92 -4.21
N TYR A 85 -4.70 3.89 -4.76
CA TYR A 85 -4.04 2.61 -5.02
C TYR A 85 -3.64 2.56 -6.49
N GLY A 86 -2.38 2.26 -6.77
CA GLY A 86 -1.90 2.10 -8.15
C GLY A 86 -0.39 2.29 -8.33
N GLY A 87 0.24 3.13 -7.51
CA GLY A 87 1.69 3.27 -7.48
C GLY A 87 2.37 2.47 -6.38
N ILE A 88 3.70 2.43 -6.46
CA ILE A 88 4.56 1.81 -5.47
C ILE A 88 5.01 2.89 -4.48
N TYR A 89 4.53 2.80 -3.24
CA TYR A 89 4.97 3.70 -2.18
C TYR A 89 6.44 3.43 -1.82
N LEU A 90 7.24 4.48 -1.76
CA LEU A 90 8.67 4.44 -1.42
C LEU A 90 8.96 5.50 -0.37
N THR A 91 9.67 5.13 0.69
CA THR A 91 10.09 6.07 1.73
C THR A 91 11.61 6.15 1.80
N PRO A 92 12.22 7.33 2.02
CA PRO A 92 13.64 7.42 2.30
C PRO A 92 14.02 6.96 3.72
N CYS A 93 13.03 6.59 4.55
CA CYS A 93 13.23 6.23 5.95
C CYS A 93 12.97 4.74 6.21
N LEU A 94 14.02 3.99 6.56
CA LEU A 94 13.95 2.56 6.89
C LEU A 94 12.94 2.26 8.01
N GLN A 95 12.91 3.08 9.07
CA GLN A 95 12.00 2.89 10.20
C GLN A 95 10.54 3.07 9.78
N THR A 96 10.26 3.97 8.84
CA THR A 96 8.91 4.15 8.26
C THR A 96 8.51 2.90 7.48
N ALA A 97 9.38 2.39 6.61
CA ALA A 97 9.12 1.13 5.89
C ALA A 97 8.88 -0.04 6.85
N ALA A 98 9.68 -0.16 7.92
CA ALA A 98 9.49 -1.17 8.96
C ALA A 98 8.12 -1.05 9.64
N LYS A 99 7.69 0.16 10.01
CA LYS A 99 6.36 0.39 10.58
C LYS A 99 5.26 -0.07 9.64
N TYR A 100 5.33 0.29 8.36
CA TYR A 100 4.36 -0.14 7.35
C TYR A 100 4.32 -1.66 7.15
N ALA A 101 5.48 -2.31 7.09
CA ALA A 101 5.56 -3.77 6.98
C ALA A 101 4.88 -4.46 8.17
N ASN A 102 5.03 -3.91 9.38
CA ASN A 102 4.41 -4.45 10.60
C ASN A 102 2.92 -4.12 10.73
N SER A 103 2.47 -2.95 10.28
CA SER A 103 1.05 -2.55 10.37
C SER A 103 0.17 -3.22 9.31
N ASN A 104 0.76 -3.58 8.18
CA ASN A 104 0.07 -4.18 7.04
C ASN A 104 0.37 -5.68 6.96
N LYS A 105 -0.35 -6.48 7.77
CA LYS A 105 -0.21 -7.95 7.85
C LYS A 105 -0.11 -8.62 6.48
N TYR A 106 -0.92 -8.18 5.52
CA TYR A 106 -0.99 -8.78 4.19
C TYR A 106 -0.16 -8.06 3.13
N GLY A 107 0.76 -7.16 3.52
CA GLY A 107 1.60 -6.39 2.60
C GLY A 107 0.85 -5.37 1.75
N SER A 108 -0.45 -5.20 2.01
CA SER A 108 -1.34 -4.24 1.35
C SER A 108 -2.28 -3.67 2.39
N GLU A 109 -2.29 -2.34 2.51
CA GLU A 109 -3.21 -1.63 3.40
C GLU A 109 -4.67 -1.90 2.99
N LEU A 110 -4.97 -1.83 1.69
CA LEU A 110 -6.29 -2.13 1.13
C LEU A 110 -6.77 -3.53 1.52
N ILE A 111 -5.96 -4.57 1.33
CA ILE A 111 -6.34 -5.93 1.75
C ILE A 111 -6.54 -5.99 3.26
N SER A 112 -5.66 -5.35 4.04
CA SER A 112 -5.73 -5.39 5.50
C SER A 112 -7.02 -4.76 6.04
N TYR A 113 -7.47 -3.65 5.47
CA TYR A 113 -8.75 -3.04 5.83
C TYR A 113 -9.96 -3.78 5.27
N PHE A 114 -9.87 -4.31 4.05
CA PHE A 114 -10.89 -5.16 3.47
C PHE A 114 -11.19 -6.37 4.37
N ILE A 115 -10.17 -7.09 4.82
CA ILE A 115 -10.35 -8.27 5.70
C ILE A 115 -10.95 -7.87 7.04
N LYS A 116 -10.50 -6.78 7.67
CA LYS A 116 -11.11 -6.25 8.90
C LYS A 116 -12.60 -5.93 8.70
N ALA A 117 -12.97 -5.37 7.56
CA ALA A 117 -14.35 -5.04 7.25
C ALA A 117 -15.21 -6.27 6.95
N TYR A 118 -14.65 -7.25 6.24
CA TYR A 118 -15.28 -8.54 6.03
C TYR A 118 -15.54 -9.26 7.36
N ASP A 119 -14.54 -9.35 8.24
CA ASP A 119 -14.69 -10.00 9.55
C ASP A 119 -15.74 -9.30 10.43
N ALA A 120 -15.87 -7.98 10.30
CA ALA A 120 -16.91 -7.22 10.97
C ALA A 120 -18.30 -7.54 10.38
N LEU A 121 -18.45 -7.52 9.05
CA LEU A 121 -19.72 -7.83 8.39
C LEU A 121 -20.17 -9.27 8.68
N PHE A 122 -19.24 -10.22 8.64
CA PHE A 122 -19.53 -11.64 8.84
C PHE A 122 -20.18 -11.93 10.20
N LYS A 123 -19.88 -11.12 11.23
CA LYS A 123 -20.51 -11.22 12.55
C LYS A 123 -22.00 -10.84 12.55
N PHE A 124 -22.45 -10.04 11.58
CA PHE A 124 -23.82 -9.54 11.49
C PHE A 124 -24.62 -10.20 10.35
N GLU A 125 -24.01 -10.36 9.17
CA GLU A 125 -24.62 -10.97 7.98
C GLU A 125 -23.65 -11.99 7.34
N PRO A 126 -23.46 -13.19 7.92
CA PRO A 126 -22.48 -14.16 7.43
C PRO A 126 -22.76 -14.60 5.98
N GLU A 127 -24.02 -14.82 5.61
CA GLU A 127 -24.42 -15.18 4.25
C GLU A 127 -24.04 -14.09 3.24
N LYS A 128 -24.26 -12.82 3.58
CA LYS A 128 -23.92 -11.69 2.70
C LYS A 128 -22.41 -11.48 2.61
N ALA A 129 -21.70 -11.68 3.71
CA ALA A 129 -20.24 -11.61 3.72
C ALA A 129 -19.62 -12.69 2.80
N GLU A 130 -20.15 -13.92 2.83
CA GLU A 130 -19.71 -15.01 1.94
C GLU A 130 -20.10 -14.78 0.47
N GLU A 131 -21.23 -14.14 0.19
CA GLU A 131 -21.57 -13.71 -1.19
C GLU A 131 -20.53 -12.72 -1.73
N ILE A 132 -20.08 -11.78 -0.89
CA ILE A 132 -19.11 -10.75 -1.30
C ILE A 132 -17.71 -11.33 -1.43
N PHE A 133 -17.28 -12.18 -0.49
CA PHE A 133 -15.96 -12.79 -0.46
C PHE A 133 -16.06 -14.30 -0.27
N PRO A 134 -16.34 -15.07 -1.33
CA PRO A 134 -16.62 -16.49 -1.19
C PRO A 134 -15.37 -17.30 -0.81
N LEU A 135 -15.58 -18.48 -0.22
CA LEU A 135 -14.51 -19.40 0.21
C LEU A 135 -13.54 -19.80 -0.91
N ASN A 136 -13.99 -19.86 -2.16
CA ASN A 136 -13.16 -20.21 -3.31
C ASN A 136 -12.44 -19.01 -3.96
N HIS A 137 -12.56 -17.81 -3.38
CA HIS A 137 -11.91 -16.63 -3.93
C HIS A 137 -10.37 -16.73 -3.78
N PRO A 138 -9.57 -16.52 -4.85
CA PRO A 138 -8.10 -16.72 -4.80
C PRO A 138 -7.35 -15.92 -3.73
N LEU A 139 -7.90 -14.77 -3.32
CA LEU A 139 -7.34 -13.97 -2.22
C LEU A 139 -7.37 -14.72 -0.87
N ARG A 140 -8.28 -15.68 -0.67
CA ARG A 140 -8.35 -16.52 0.55
C ARG A 140 -7.06 -17.31 0.72
N ASP A 141 -6.52 -17.87 -0.36
CA ASP A 141 -5.25 -18.62 -0.33
C ASP A 141 -4.10 -17.70 0.07
N VAL A 142 -4.04 -16.52 -0.53
CA VAL A 142 -3.01 -15.50 -0.27
C VAL A 142 -2.99 -15.09 1.21
N ILE A 143 -4.16 -14.81 1.80
CA ILE A 143 -4.25 -14.36 3.20
C ILE A 143 -4.14 -15.50 4.24
N SER A 144 -4.19 -16.77 3.80
CA SER A 144 -4.02 -17.93 4.67
C SER A 144 -2.55 -18.20 5.02
N VAL A 145 -1.62 -17.66 4.23
CA VAL A 145 -0.18 -17.83 4.43
C VAL A 145 0.28 -17.08 5.69
N VAL A 146 1.17 -17.70 6.46
CA VAL A 146 1.84 -17.05 7.58
C VAL A 146 2.80 -15.98 7.05
N ALA A 147 2.33 -14.74 7.05
CA ALA A 147 3.09 -13.57 6.66
C ALA A 147 4.19 -13.21 7.67
N LYS A 148 5.34 -12.81 7.16
CA LYS A 148 6.35 -12.06 7.90
C LYS A 148 6.49 -10.66 7.29
N PRO A 149 6.62 -9.61 8.11
CA PRO A 149 6.98 -8.30 7.60
C PRO A 149 8.35 -8.38 6.93
N ILE A 150 8.48 -7.78 5.75
CA ILE A 150 9.76 -7.66 5.04
C ILE A 150 9.97 -6.22 4.59
N ILE A 151 11.23 -5.82 4.48
CA ILE A 151 11.60 -4.52 3.96
C ILE A 151 12.46 -4.74 2.72
N LEU A 152 12.17 -3.99 1.66
CA LEU A 152 12.99 -3.94 0.46
C LEU A 152 13.78 -2.63 0.49
N GLU A 153 15.10 -2.73 0.44
CA GLU A 153 15.98 -1.62 0.07
C GLU A 153 16.08 -1.55 -1.45
N ILE A 154 15.99 -0.33 -1.98
CA ILE A 154 15.88 -0.05 -3.40
C ILE A 154 16.90 1.02 -3.75
N LEU A 155 17.80 0.69 -4.67
CA LEU A 155 18.87 1.58 -5.14
C LEU A 155 18.67 1.97 -6.60
N ASN A 156 19.25 3.11 -6.99
CA ASN A 156 19.30 3.58 -8.37
C ASN A 156 17.92 3.78 -9.04
N VAL A 157 16.93 4.21 -8.27
CA VAL A 157 15.59 4.51 -8.80
C VAL A 157 15.65 5.77 -9.68
N SER A 158 15.12 5.68 -10.91
CA SER A 158 15.07 6.82 -11.83
C SER A 158 14.15 7.92 -11.31
N LYS A 159 14.60 9.17 -11.34
CA LYS A 159 13.82 10.36 -10.98
C LYS A 159 12.57 10.50 -11.87
N ASP A 160 12.69 10.15 -13.15
CA ASP A 160 11.59 10.23 -14.13
C ASP A 160 10.39 9.34 -13.77
N ASN A 161 10.63 8.31 -12.95
CA ASN A 161 9.61 7.33 -12.57
C ASN A 161 8.97 7.65 -11.22
N LEU A 162 9.32 8.79 -10.61
CA LEU A 162 8.89 9.16 -9.28
C LEU A 162 8.02 10.40 -9.31
N THR A 163 7.03 10.38 -8.44
CA THR A 163 6.27 11.55 -8.01
C THR A 163 6.32 11.65 -6.50
N THR A 164 5.96 12.79 -5.92
CA THR A 164 5.68 12.84 -4.48
C THR A 164 4.48 11.95 -4.16
N GLU A 165 4.28 11.61 -2.89
CA GLU A 165 3.08 10.88 -2.44
C GLU A 165 1.76 11.58 -2.85
N GLN A 166 1.78 12.89 -3.11
CA GLN A 166 0.61 13.64 -3.59
C GLN A 166 0.50 13.69 -5.13
N GLY A 167 1.36 12.95 -5.84
CA GLY A 167 1.41 12.90 -7.31
C GLY A 167 2.00 14.14 -7.96
N LYS A 168 2.82 14.91 -7.24
CA LYS A 168 3.50 16.10 -7.78
C LYS A 168 4.90 15.75 -8.32
N PRO A 169 5.50 16.60 -9.16
CA PRO A 169 6.93 16.50 -9.49
C PRO A 169 7.81 16.54 -8.24
N ILE A 170 8.96 15.86 -8.28
CA ILE A 170 9.79 15.61 -7.09
C ILE A 170 10.85 16.69 -6.83
N GLU A 171 11.07 17.63 -7.75
CA GLU A 171 12.19 18.56 -7.74
C GLU A 171 12.21 19.42 -6.47
N GLU A 172 11.07 20.03 -6.13
CA GLU A 172 10.94 20.85 -4.91
C GLU A 172 11.18 20.01 -3.65
N GLN A 173 10.70 18.76 -3.63
CA GLN A 173 10.91 17.84 -2.52
C GLN A 173 12.39 17.48 -2.38
N LEU A 174 13.08 17.21 -3.48
CA LEU A 174 14.52 16.91 -3.48
C LEU A 174 15.35 18.12 -3.01
N ASP A 175 14.97 19.34 -3.41
CA ASP A 175 15.64 20.55 -2.94
C ASP A 175 15.42 20.79 -1.44
N LEU A 176 14.21 20.52 -0.95
CA LEU A 176 13.93 20.54 0.49
C LEU A 176 14.77 19.51 1.25
N MET A 177 14.89 18.28 0.74
CA MET A 177 15.70 17.21 1.37
C MET A 177 17.18 17.58 1.50
N LYS A 178 17.74 18.41 0.60
CA LYS A 178 19.13 18.88 0.71
C LYS A 178 19.34 19.84 1.89
N THR A 179 18.29 20.51 2.34
CA THR A 179 18.38 21.57 3.36
C THR A 179 17.78 21.16 4.70
N CYS A 180 16.87 20.18 4.72
CA CYS A 180 16.24 19.71 5.94
C CYS A 180 16.96 18.51 6.57
N PRO A 181 16.96 18.39 7.91
CA PRO A 181 17.53 17.24 8.61
C PRO A 181 16.90 15.92 8.16
N LYS A 182 17.69 14.83 8.13
CA LYS A 182 17.25 13.50 7.69
C LYS A 182 16.09 12.94 8.52
N GLU A 183 15.97 13.37 9.78
CA GLU A 183 14.89 13.00 10.69
C GLU A 183 13.51 13.45 10.19
N LEU A 184 13.47 14.49 9.33
CA LEU A 184 12.26 14.99 8.70
C LEU A 184 11.93 14.29 7.37
N TRP A 185 12.87 13.53 6.80
CA TRP A 185 12.68 12.89 5.49
C TRP A 185 11.56 11.84 5.49
N GLN A 186 11.15 11.32 6.66
CA GLN A 186 9.97 10.45 6.78
C GLN A 186 8.66 11.08 6.27
N GLN A 187 8.62 12.41 6.11
CA GLN A 187 7.49 13.15 5.54
C GLN A 187 7.62 13.41 4.04
N LEU A 188 8.74 13.02 3.44
CA LEU A 188 9.13 13.32 2.05
C LEU A 188 9.19 12.01 1.25
N ASN A 189 8.05 11.33 1.20
CA ASN A 189 7.91 10.03 0.53
C ASN A 189 7.64 10.20 -0.97
N PHE A 190 7.82 9.11 -1.69
CA PHE A 190 7.69 9.04 -3.14
C PHE A 190 6.70 7.95 -3.54
N GLU A 191 6.14 8.10 -4.73
CA GLU A 191 5.35 7.08 -5.39
C GLU A 191 5.99 6.80 -6.75
N SER A 192 6.28 5.53 -7.04
CA SER A 192 6.74 5.10 -8.37
C SER A 192 5.59 4.56 -9.21
N SER A 193 5.52 5.01 -10.46
CA SER A 193 4.53 4.57 -11.45
C SER A 193 4.99 3.38 -12.29
N CYS A 194 6.25 2.96 -12.16
CA CYS A 194 6.83 1.85 -12.92
C CYS A 194 7.14 0.66 -12.03
N VAL A 195 7.19 -0.53 -12.64
CA VAL A 195 7.72 -1.72 -11.99
C VAL A 195 9.19 -1.51 -11.65
N ILE A 196 9.56 -1.77 -10.39
CA ILE A 196 10.96 -1.74 -9.96
C ILE A 196 11.53 -3.16 -10.10
N PRO A 197 12.54 -3.35 -10.95
CA PRO A 197 12.97 -4.68 -11.35
C PRO A 197 13.76 -5.38 -10.22
N PRO A 198 13.75 -6.73 -10.14
CA PRO A 198 14.33 -7.47 -9.02
C PRO A 198 15.80 -7.18 -8.75
N GLU A 199 16.60 -6.87 -9.77
CA GLU A 199 18.01 -6.53 -9.65
C GLU A 199 18.29 -5.24 -8.87
N GLN A 200 17.27 -4.39 -8.65
CA GLN A 200 17.36 -3.19 -7.83
C GLN A 200 16.94 -3.42 -6.38
N LEU A 201 16.47 -4.63 -6.03
CA LEU A 201 15.88 -4.93 -4.74
C LEU A 201 16.83 -5.73 -3.86
N THR A 202 17.02 -5.28 -2.62
CA THR A 202 17.67 -6.05 -1.56
C THR A 202 16.69 -6.28 -0.42
N VAL A 203 16.49 -7.53 -0.02
CA VAL A 203 15.61 -7.86 1.11
C VAL A 203 16.37 -7.64 2.41
N LEU A 204 15.86 -6.76 3.26
CA LEU A 204 16.35 -6.53 4.61
C LEU A 204 15.49 -7.34 5.59
N SER A 205 16.12 -8.21 6.38
CA SER A 205 15.50 -9.05 7.41
C SER A 205 15.44 -8.36 8.76
#